data_AF-A0A565CXN9-F1
#
_entry.id   AF-A0A565CXN9-F1
#
_cell.length_a   1.000
_cell.length_b   1.000
_cell.length_c   1.000
_cell.angle_alpha   90.00
_cell.angle_beta   90.00
_cell.angle_gamma   90.00
#
_symmetry.space_group_name_H-M   'P 1'
#
loop_
_entity.id
_entity.type
_entity.pdbx_description
1 polymer ?
#
loop_
_entity_poly.entity_id
_entity_poly.type
_entity_poly.pdbx_seq_one_letter_code
_entity_poly.pdbx_strand_id
1 'polypeptide(L)'
;MKVKLKGTQYSEKVVENCEEILKSSGKYTRTEAKAIDEFLVVFKNQDFPPGSSILFAPILFALCPKGSLTIAFSEDKKVPRSGKAVIKNKLLGEAIIESMIGKNGVSPTTRQSLAERLSKLMNQHKEANTFAKEN
;
A
#
# COMPACT_ATOMS: atom_id res chain seq x y z
N MET A 1 23.09 -11.43 -5.76
CA MET A 1 22.66 -12.42 -4.75
C MET A 1 21.28 -11.98 -4.24
N LYS A 2 20.24 -12.82 -4.29
CA LYS A 2 18.94 -12.44 -3.71
C LYS A 2 19.01 -12.67 -2.20
N VAL A 3 18.99 -11.61 -1.41
CA VAL A 3 19.16 -11.66 0.05
C VAL A 3 17.79 -11.75 0.72
N LYS A 4 17.69 -12.56 1.79
CA LYS A 4 16.50 -12.62 2.65
C LYS A 4 16.31 -11.27 3.35
N LEU A 5 15.10 -10.72 3.29
CA LEU A 5 14.76 -9.47 3.97
C LEU A 5 14.08 -9.79 5.31
N LYS A 6 14.62 -9.28 6.42
CA LYS A 6 13.94 -9.39 7.72
C LYS A 6 12.76 -8.43 7.76
N GLY A 7 11.69 -8.81 8.46
CA GLY A 7 10.52 -7.96 8.62
C GLY A 7 10.84 -6.64 9.31
N THR A 8 11.76 -6.61 10.26
CA THR A 8 12.25 -5.35 10.87
C THR A 8 12.89 -4.43 9.83
N GLN A 9 13.82 -4.95 9.01
CA GLN A 9 14.46 -4.17 7.94
C GLN A 9 13.47 -3.57 6.95
N TYR A 10 12.45 -4.35 6.57
CA TYR A 10 11.40 -3.87 5.69
C TYR A 10 10.53 -2.80 6.37
N SER A 11 10.00 -3.14 7.54
CA SER A 11 8.99 -2.32 8.22
C SER A 11 9.54 -1.00 8.73
N GLU A 12 10.77 -0.97 9.24
CA GLU A 12 11.44 0.27 9.68
C GLU A 12 11.59 1.26 8.53
N LYS A 13 11.99 0.79 7.33
CA LYS A 13 12.13 1.68 6.17
C LYS A 13 10.80 2.19 5.64
N VAL A 14 9.76 1.35 5.66
CA VAL A 14 8.41 1.77 5.28
C VAL A 14 7.87 2.80 6.27
N VAL A 15 8.08 2.58 7.56
CA VAL A 15 7.66 3.50 8.62
C VAL A 15 8.35 4.85 8.50
N GLU A 16 9.66 4.90 8.25
CA GLU A 16 10.41 6.14 8.03
C GLU A 16 9.73 7.01 6.95
N ASN A 17 9.48 6.42 5.77
CA ASN A 17 8.79 7.11 4.68
C ASN A 17 7.37 7.55 5.06
N CYS A 18 6.62 6.70 5.76
CA CYS A 18 5.26 7.02 6.18
C CYS A 18 5.24 8.18 7.18
N GLU A 19 6.16 8.21 8.13
CA GLU A 19 6.30 9.30 9.09
C GLU A 19 6.62 10.62 8.40
N GLU A 20 7.55 10.62 7.45
CA GLU A 20 7.88 11.83 6.68
C GLU A 20 6.67 12.36 5.91
N ILE A 21 5.91 11.48 5.25
CA ILE A 21 4.67 11.83 4.52
C ILE A 21 3.62 12.42 5.49
N LEU A 22 3.41 11.78 6.64
CA LEU A 22 2.40 12.23 7.61
C LEU A 22 2.81 13.52 8.32
N LYS A 23 4.11 13.68 8.66
CA LYS A 23 4.65 14.89 9.28
C LYS A 23 4.60 16.08 8.32
N SER A 24 5.05 15.88 7.07
CA SER A 24 5.03 16.94 6.04
C SER A 24 3.61 17.39 5.66
N SER A 25 2.61 16.51 5.79
CA SER A 25 1.20 16.85 5.59
C SER A 25 0.50 17.39 6.85
N GLY A 26 1.19 17.50 7.99
CA GLY A 26 0.62 17.98 9.25
C GLY A 26 -0.39 17.02 9.89
N LYS A 27 -0.37 15.74 9.50
CA LYS A 27 -1.35 14.71 9.91
C LYS A 27 -0.80 13.68 10.90
N TYR A 28 0.46 13.80 11.31
CA TYR A 28 1.08 12.88 12.26
C TYR A 28 0.61 13.16 13.70
N THR A 29 -0.35 12.38 14.20
CA THR A 29 -0.85 12.48 15.58
C THR A 29 -0.50 11.25 16.41
N ARG A 30 -0.92 11.22 17.68
CA ARG A 30 -0.78 10.03 18.55
C ARG A 30 -1.46 8.78 17.98
N THR A 31 -2.53 8.96 17.20
CA THR A 31 -3.25 7.85 16.56
C THR A 31 -2.39 7.20 15.48
N GLU A 32 -1.66 8.00 14.69
CA GLU A 32 -0.75 7.52 13.65
C GLU A 32 0.49 6.87 14.26
N ALA A 33 1.07 7.46 15.31
CA ALA A 33 2.19 6.87 16.05
C ALA A 33 1.85 5.47 16.59
N LYS A 34 0.66 5.32 17.23
CA LYS A 34 0.20 4.01 17.71
C LYS A 34 0.00 3.00 16.57
N ALA A 35 -0.54 3.44 15.44
CA ALA A 35 -0.73 2.58 14.27
C ALA A 35 0.61 2.11 13.67
N ILE A 36 1.64 2.96 13.73
CA ILE A 36 3.01 2.62 13.34
C ILE A 36 3.62 1.58 14.29
N ASP A 37 3.43 1.73 15.59
CA ASP A 37 3.89 0.73 16.56
C ASP A 37 3.21 -0.63 16.31
N GLU A 38 1.90 -0.64 16.08
CA GLU A 38 1.14 -1.84 15.70
C GLU A 38 1.68 -2.45 14.39
N PHE A 39 2.03 -1.62 13.41
CA PHE A 39 2.65 -2.06 12.16
C PHE A 39 3.99 -2.75 12.41
N LEU A 40 4.91 -2.13 13.15
CA LEU A 40 6.22 -2.71 13.46
C LEU A 40 6.09 -4.07 14.19
N VAL A 41 5.14 -4.19 15.11
CA VAL A 41 4.87 -5.45 15.84
C VAL A 41 4.46 -6.58 14.89
N VAL A 42 3.65 -6.29 13.86
CA VAL A 42 3.21 -7.30 12.87
C VAL A 42 4.40 -7.88 12.09
N PHE A 43 5.46 -7.10 11.86
CA PHE A 43 6.64 -7.50 11.10
C PHE A 43 7.81 -8.04 11.95
N LYS A 44 7.82 -7.83 13.28
CA LYS A 44 8.96 -8.10 14.17
C LYS A 44 9.56 -9.50 14.04
N ASN A 45 8.72 -10.52 13.91
CA ASN A 45 9.12 -11.93 13.84
C ASN A 45 8.89 -12.54 12.45
N GLN A 46 8.97 -11.73 11.39
CA GLN A 46 8.76 -12.17 10.01
C GLN A 46 10.07 -12.17 9.23
N ASP A 47 10.20 -13.12 8.31
CA ASP A 47 11.31 -13.25 7.38
C ASP A 47 10.76 -13.41 5.97
N PHE A 48 11.32 -12.68 5.02
CA PHE A 48 10.88 -12.65 3.63
C PHE A 48 11.99 -13.20 2.72
N PRO A 49 12.02 -14.52 2.48
CA PRO A 49 12.95 -15.09 1.51
C PRO A 49 12.61 -14.62 0.09
N PRO A 50 13.57 -14.69 -0.86
CA PRO A 50 13.30 -14.32 -2.24
C PRO A 50 12.11 -15.11 -2.82
N GLY A 51 11.12 -14.38 -3.33
CA GLY A 51 9.88 -14.98 -3.88
C GLY A 51 8.67 -14.87 -2.95
N SER A 52 8.89 -14.64 -1.65
CA SER A 52 7.80 -14.28 -0.73
C SER A 52 7.20 -12.91 -1.06
N SER A 53 6.02 -12.63 -0.53
CA SER A 53 5.24 -11.42 -0.81
C SER A 53 4.61 -10.86 0.47
N ILE A 54 4.62 -9.54 0.57
CA ILE A 54 3.87 -8.76 1.55
C ILE A 54 2.69 -8.15 0.83
N LEU A 55 1.49 -8.37 1.34
CA LEU A 55 0.26 -7.88 0.74
C LEU A 55 -0.38 -6.84 1.66
N PHE A 56 -0.67 -5.68 1.09
CA PHE A 56 -1.47 -4.64 1.73
C PHE A 56 -2.82 -4.59 1.04
N ALA A 57 -3.87 -4.88 1.80
CA ALA A 57 -5.25 -4.78 1.35
C ALA A 57 -5.89 -3.56 2.04
N PRO A 58 -5.99 -2.43 1.34
CA PRO A 58 -6.75 -1.28 1.82
C PRO A 58 -8.25 -1.60 1.81
N ILE A 59 -8.84 -1.81 2.97
CA ILE A 59 -10.28 -2.10 3.08
C ILE A 59 -11.03 -0.79 3.39
N LEU A 60 -12.04 -0.49 2.57
CA LEU A 60 -12.98 0.63 2.74
C LEU A 60 -12.35 2.06 2.71
N PHE A 61 -11.13 2.24 2.19
CA PHE A 61 -10.47 3.57 2.16
C PHE A 61 -11.25 4.65 1.40
N ALA A 62 -11.92 4.29 0.31
CA ALA A 62 -12.72 5.22 -0.48
C ALA A 62 -14.11 5.51 0.11
N LEU A 63 -14.60 4.67 1.03
CA LEU A 63 -16.01 4.70 1.48
C LEU A 63 -16.16 5.04 2.97
N CYS A 64 -15.09 4.97 3.78
CA CYS A 64 -15.20 5.14 5.22
C CYS A 64 -14.12 6.10 5.80
N PRO A 65 -14.53 7.09 6.63
CA PRO A 65 -13.59 7.91 7.42
C PRO A 65 -12.71 7.08 8.37
N LYS A 66 -13.15 5.87 8.74
CA LYS A 66 -12.48 4.92 9.64
C LYS A 66 -11.84 3.75 8.88
N GLY A 67 -11.23 4.03 7.73
CA GLY A 67 -10.55 3.02 6.90
C GLY A 67 -9.52 2.18 7.68
N SER A 68 -9.29 0.95 7.23
CA SER A 68 -8.34 0.03 7.87
C SER A 68 -7.38 -0.60 6.87
N LEU A 69 -6.14 -0.82 7.30
CA LEU A 69 -5.10 -1.51 6.56
C LEU A 69 -5.08 -2.99 6.96
N THR A 70 -5.36 -3.89 6.02
CA THR A 70 -5.14 -5.33 6.22
C THR A 70 -3.78 -5.73 5.69
N ILE A 71 -3.00 -6.47 6.48
CA ILE A 71 -1.67 -6.97 6.13
C ILE A 71 -1.75 -8.48 6.00
N ALA A 72 -1.19 -9.05 4.95
CA ALA A 72 -1.03 -10.49 4.78
C ALA A 72 0.37 -10.83 4.23
N PHE A 73 0.81 -12.06 4.47
CA PHE A 73 2.10 -12.56 4.00
C PHE A 73 1.89 -13.83 3.19
N SER A 74 2.75 -14.04 2.19
CA SER A 74 2.72 -15.22 1.33
C SER A 74 4.14 -15.68 1.02
N GLU A 75 4.37 -16.99 1.06
CA GLU A 75 5.66 -17.59 0.73
C GLU A 75 5.80 -17.87 -0.78
N ASP A 76 4.67 -18.04 -1.49
CA ASP A 76 4.62 -18.60 -2.85
C ASP A 76 3.87 -17.71 -3.87
N LYS A 77 3.79 -16.40 -3.59
CA LYS A 77 3.10 -15.37 -4.40
C LYS A 77 1.59 -15.58 -4.55
N LYS A 78 0.99 -16.56 -3.89
CA LYS A 78 -0.47 -16.71 -3.84
C LYS A 78 -1.05 -15.68 -2.87
N VAL A 79 -2.20 -15.10 -3.23
CA VAL A 79 -2.94 -14.20 -2.34
C VAL A 79 -3.64 -15.05 -1.26
N PRO A 80 -3.32 -14.88 0.04
CA PRO A 80 -3.99 -15.61 1.11
C PRO A 80 -5.47 -15.27 1.20
N ARG A 81 -6.32 -16.23 1.61
CA ARG A 81 -7.76 -16.02 1.79
C ARG A 81 -8.10 -15.09 2.95
N SER A 82 -7.20 -14.95 3.92
CA SER A 82 -7.40 -14.13 5.13
C SER A 82 -6.18 -13.28 5.43
N GLY A 83 -6.41 -12.08 5.99
CA GLY A 83 -5.36 -11.21 6.49
C GLY A 83 -4.67 -11.77 7.74
N LYS A 84 -3.40 -11.40 7.94
CA LYS A 84 -2.63 -11.68 9.16
C LYS A 84 -2.96 -10.68 10.28
N ALA A 85 -3.15 -9.41 9.93
CA ALA A 85 -3.47 -8.34 10.87
C ALA A 85 -4.32 -7.26 10.20
N VAL A 86 -5.07 -6.52 11.02
CA VAL A 86 -5.86 -5.35 10.60
C VAL A 86 -5.53 -4.18 11.51
N ILE A 87 -4.98 -3.11 10.93
CA ILE A 87 -4.66 -1.86 11.62
C ILE A 87 -5.72 -0.82 11.27
N LYS A 88 -6.44 -0.33 12.26
CA LYS A 88 -7.54 0.63 12.08
C LYS A 88 -7.01 2.06 11.96
N ASN A 89 -6.26 2.32 10.89
CA ASN A 89 -5.77 3.66 10.57
C ASN A 89 -5.76 3.85 9.04
N LYS A 90 -6.59 4.78 8.55
CA LYS A 90 -6.70 5.13 7.13
C LYS A 90 -5.43 5.81 6.62
N LEU A 91 -4.90 6.75 7.39
CA LEU A 91 -3.76 7.57 6.99
C LEU A 91 -2.48 6.74 6.84
N LEU A 92 -2.28 5.72 7.67
CA LEU A 92 -1.17 4.78 7.53
C LEU A 92 -1.24 4.03 6.19
N GLY A 93 -2.41 3.54 5.81
CA GLY A 93 -2.56 2.84 4.53
C GLY A 93 -2.39 3.76 3.32
N GLU A 94 -2.88 5.00 3.40
CA GLU A 94 -2.62 6.03 2.38
C GLU A 94 -1.13 6.35 2.28
N ALA A 95 -0.44 6.52 3.42
CA ALA A 95 0.99 6.80 3.46
C ALA A 95 1.83 5.65 2.88
N ILE A 96 1.42 4.39 3.09
CA ILE A 96 2.08 3.24 2.45
C ILE A 96 1.97 3.32 0.93
N ILE A 97 0.80 3.64 0.37
CA ILE A 97 0.62 3.77 -1.09
C ILE A 97 1.38 5.00 -1.62
N GLU A 98 1.30 6.13 -0.94
CA GLU A 98 2.05 7.36 -1.28
C GLU A 98 3.57 7.10 -1.26
N SER A 99 4.06 6.30 -0.32
CA SER A 99 5.48 5.92 -0.27
C SER A 99 5.93 5.11 -1.49
N MET A 100 5.01 4.44 -2.20
CA MET A 100 5.33 3.64 -3.39
C MET A 100 5.20 4.44 -4.69
N ILE A 101 4.06 5.11 -4.88
CA ILE A 101 3.66 5.74 -6.15
C ILE A 101 3.39 7.24 -6.05
N GLY A 102 3.58 7.83 -4.87
CA GLY A 102 3.41 9.25 -4.63
C GLY A 102 4.43 10.12 -5.36
N LYS A 103 4.44 11.43 -5.07
CA LYS A 103 5.39 12.35 -5.71
C LYS A 103 6.84 11.92 -5.50
N ASN A 104 7.15 11.54 -4.27
CA ASN A 104 8.47 11.08 -3.82
C ASN A 104 8.51 9.55 -3.63
N GLY A 105 7.60 8.81 -4.29
CA GLY A 105 7.47 7.37 -4.12
C GLY A 105 8.71 6.60 -4.58
N VAL A 106 9.01 5.49 -3.91
CA VAL A 106 10.22 4.67 -4.14
C VAL A 106 10.19 3.88 -5.45
N SER A 107 9.05 3.84 -6.16
CA SER A 107 8.91 3.08 -7.40
C SER A 107 8.38 3.91 -8.58
N PRO A 108 9.24 4.71 -9.24
CA PRO A 108 8.88 5.51 -10.41
C PRO A 108 8.26 4.67 -11.54
N THR A 109 8.79 3.47 -11.79
CA THR A 109 8.28 2.56 -12.82
C THR A 109 6.86 2.08 -12.53
N THR A 110 6.53 1.81 -11.25
CA THR A 110 5.17 1.44 -10.85
C THR A 110 4.21 2.61 -11.07
N ARG A 111 4.62 3.83 -10.72
CA ARG A 111 3.84 5.06 -10.96
C ARG A 111 3.57 5.28 -12.45
N GLN A 112 4.59 5.13 -13.30
CA GLN A 112 4.46 5.24 -14.76
C GLN A 112 3.51 4.16 -15.31
N SER A 113 3.72 2.89 -14.93
CA SER A 113 2.88 1.78 -15.39
C SER A 113 1.40 1.99 -15.03
N LEU A 114 1.13 2.49 -13.82
CA LEU A 114 -0.21 2.83 -13.39
C LEU A 114 -0.82 3.95 -14.25
N ALA A 115 -0.07 5.03 -14.48
CA ALA A 115 -0.53 6.17 -15.28
C ALA A 115 -0.88 5.77 -16.72
N GLU A 116 -0.01 5.01 -17.39
CA GLU A 116 -0.23 4.56 -18.76
C GLU A 116 -1.46 3.65 -18.88
N ARG A 117 -1.58 2.66 -17.99
CA ARG A 117 -2.66 1.67 -18.02
C ARG A 117 -4.01 2.29 -17.69
N LEU A 118 -4.06 3.20 -16.71
CA LEU A 118 -5.28 3.91 -16.37
C LEU A 118 -5.71 4.88 -17.47
N SER A 119 -4.77 5.63 -18.07
CA SER A 119 -5.05 6.51 -19.21
C SER A 119 -5.67 5.74 -20.38
N LYS A 120 -5.05 4.60 -20.75
CA LYS A 120 -5.59 3.72 -21.79
C LYS A 120 -7.00 3.21 -21.46
N LEU A 121 -7.20 2.71 -20.24
CA LEU A 121 -8.50 2.19 -19.80
C LEU A 121 -9.60 3.25 -19.83
N MET A 122 -9.30 4.46 -19.33
CA MET A 122 -10.25 5.57 -19.29
C MET A 122 -10.63 6.07 -20.69
N ASN A 123 -9.68 6.06 -21.64
CA ASN A 123 -9.95 6.46 -23.02
C ASN A 123 -10.72 5.39 -23.81
N GLN A 124 -10.41 4.11 -23.62
CA GLN A 124 -11.20 3.00 -24.19
C GLN A 124 -12.67 3.03 -23.73
N HIS A 125 -12.93 3.35 -22.46
CA HIS A 125 -14.28 3.48 -21.93
C HIS A 125 -15.04 4.69 -22.49
N LYS A 126 -14.35 5.77 -22.86
CA LYS A 126 -14.98 6.92 -23.54
C LYS A 126 -15.42 6.53 -24.94
N GLU A 127 -14.54 5.90 -25.72
CA GLU A 127 -14.85 5.46 -27.09
C GLU A 127 -16.04 4.49 -27.12
N ALA A 128 -16.05 3.46 -26.27
CA ALA A 128 -17.14 2.49 -26.19
C ALA A 128 -18.51 3.14 -25.84
N ASN A 129 -18.53 4.17 -24.99
CA ASN A 129 -19.77 4.85 -24.60
C ASN A 129 -20.24 5.88 -25.63
N THR A 130 -19.38 6.37 -26.52
CA THR A 130 -19.79 7.21 -27.64
C THR A 130 -20.52 6.37 -28.68
N PHE A 131 -20.01 5.18 -29.03
CA PHE A 131 -20.68 4.24 -29.93
C PHE A 131 -22.02 3.70 -29.40
N ALA A 132 -22.20 3.62 -28.07
CA ALA A 132 -23.45 3.19 -27.45
C ALA A 132 -24.54 4.28 -27.40
N LYS A 133 -24.21 5.55 -27.66
CA LYS A 133 -25.17 6.66 -27.69
C LYS A 133 -25.62 7.06 -29.09
N GLU A 134 -24.95 6.55 -30.12
CA GLU A 134 -25.22 6.84 -31.54
C GLU A 134 -26.06 5.73 -32.23
N ASN A 135 -26.56 4.75 -31.48
CA ASN A 135 -27.49 3.72 -31.95
C ASN A 135 -28.81 3.75 -31.17
#